data_AF-A0A930HXH9-F1
#
_entry.id   AF-A0A930HXH9-F1
#
_cell.length_a   1.000
_cell.length_b   1.000
_cell.length_c   1.000
_cell.angle_alpha   90.00
_cell.angle_beta   90.00
_cell.angle_gamma   90.00
#
_symmetry.space_group_name_H-M   'P 1'
#
loop_
_entity.id
_entity.type
_entity.pdbx_description
1 polymer ?
#
loop_
_entity_poly.entity_id
_entity_poly.type
_entity_poly.pdbx_seq_one_letter_code
_entity_poly.pdbx_strand_id
1 'polypeptide(L)'
;MDDEIKDMEGQTPEEEIQGQDSHSDYKPADRFDASAVHHLSGMYKNWFLDYASYVILERAVPHIEDGLKPVQRRILHSMKRMDDGRYNKVANIVGHTMQFHPHGDASIGDALVQLGQKDLLIDTQGNWGNILTGDRAAAPRYIEARLSKFALETVFNPKTTEWQLSYDGRNKEPITLPVKFPLLLAQGAEGIAVGLSSKILPHNLNDICDAAIKYLRGEEFNLYPDFPTGGSIDASKYNDGQRGGVLKVRAKVEKLDNKTLVIREVPYTKTASSLQESITKAVEKGKLKIRRVEDMTASEVEIQLHLTPGTSSDKTIDALYAFT
;
A
#
# COMPACT_ATOMS: atom_id res chain seq x y z
N MET A 1 7.36 -31.76 69.87
CA MET A 1 7.74 -30.86 70.98
C MET A 1 8.36 -29.63 70.35
N ASP A 2 7.58 -28.94 69.51
CA ASP A 2 6.40 -28.10 69.86
C ASP A 2 6.97 -26.82 70.47
N ASP A 3 7.05 -25.76 69.67
CA ASP A 3 6.03 -24.71 69.49
C ASP A 3 6.42 -23.50 70.34
N GLU A 4 6.75 -22.39 69.67
CA GLU A 4 5.96 -21.15 69.78
C GLU A 4 6.66 -20.00 69.02
N ILE A 5 5.93 -19.46 68.06
CA ILE A 5 6.19 -18.20 67.39
C ILE A 5 5.60 -17.08 68.26
N LYS A 6 6.36 -16.01 68.50
CA LYS A 6 5.83 -14.71 68.91
C LYS A 6 6.34 -13.57 68.04
N ASP A 7 5.35 -12.82 67.59
CA ASP A 7 5.26 -11.39 67.35
C ASP A 7 5.95 -10.71 66.15
N MET A 8 5.04 -10.19 65.34
CA MET A 8 5.05 -9.20 64.26
C MET A 8 6.10 -8.08 64.35
N GLU A 9 6.60 -7.67 63.17
CA GLU A 9 6.61 -6.26 62.73
C GLU A 9 6.93 -6.14 61.21
N GLY A 10 6.06 -5.45 60.47
CA GLY A 10 6.42 -4.42 59.48
C GLY A 10 7.03 -4.77 58.10
N GLN A 11 6.17 -4.69 57.06
CA GLN A 11 6.38 -4.11 55.71
C GLN A 11 7.37 -4.76 54.71
N THR A 12 6.78 -5.35 53.64
CA THR A 12 7.03 -4.98 52.22
C THR A 12 5.84 -5.45 51.37
N PRO A 13 5.33 -4.66 50.40
CA PRO A 13 4.22 -5.06 49.53
C PRO A 13 4.74 -5.91 48.36
N GLU A 14 4.22 -7.13 48.22
CA GLU A 14 4.34 -7.90 46.98
C GLU A 14 3.34 -7.34 45.97
N GLU A 15 3.86 -6.75 44.90
CA GLU A 15 3.08 -6.33 43.72
C GLU A 15 2.56 -7.57 43.00
N GLU A 16 1.26 -7.85 43.15
CA GLU A 16 0.54 -8.72 42.22
C GLU A 16 0.38 -8.02 40.87
N ILE A 17 1.07 -8.57 39.87
CA ILE A 17 0.93 -8.23 38.46
C ILE A 17 -0.46 -8.69 37.99
N GLN A 18 -1.42 -7.77 37.92
CA GLN A 18 -2.63 -7.95 37.12
C GLN A 18 -2.45 -7.27 35.76
N GLY A 19 -2.37 -8.09 34.71
CA GLY A 19 -2.35 -7.66 33.32
C GLY A 19 -3.59 -6.84 32.99
N GLN A 20 -3.40 -5.58 32.62
CA GLN A 20 -4.41 -4.78 31.96
C GLN A 20 -4.38 -5.09 30.46
N ASP A 21 -5.33 -5.90 30.00
CA ASP A 21 -5.72 -5.92 28.60
C ASP A 21 -6.19 -4.51 28.21
N SER A 22 -5.38 -3.83 27.40
CA SER A 22 -5.63 -2.46 26.95
C SER A 22 -6.62 -2.41 25.79
N HIS A 23 -7.79 -3.02 25.95
CA HIS A 23 -8.92 -2.78 25.07
C HIS A 23 -9.81 -1.70 25.68
N SER A 24 -10.07 -0.64 24.91
CA SER A 24 -10.96 0.45 25.28
C SER A 24 -12.36 -0.11 25.60
N ASP A 25 -12.84 0.06 26.83
CA ASP A 25 -14.20 -0.26 27.33
C ASP A 25 -15.33 0.57 26.67
N TYR A 26 -15.07 1.17 25.52
CA TYR A 26 -15.99 2.07 24.84
C TYR A 26 -17.18 1.29 24.29
N LYS A 27 -18.36 1.56 24.88
CA LYS A 27 -19.66 1.16 24.33
C LYS A 27 -20.27 2.38 23.61
N PRO A 28 -20.69 2.25 22.34
CA PRO A 28 -21.36 3.33 21.63
C PRO A 28 -22.57 3.82 22.43
N ALA A 29 -22.67 5.15 22.61
CA ALA A 29 -23.78 5.74 23.33
C ALA A 29 -25.11 5.52 22.58
N ASP A 30 -26.14 5.07 23.29
CA ASP A 30 -27.46 4.86 22.73
C ASP A 30 -28.08 6.21 22.32
N ARG A 31 -28.48 6.34 21.06
CA ARG A 31 -28.89 7.64 20.46
C ARG A 31 -30.18 8.24 21.04
N PHE A 32 -30.84 7.55 21.98
CA PHE A 32 -32.18 7.88 22.47
C PHE A 32 -32.26 8.20 23.97
N ASP A 33 -31.14 8.36 24.69
CA ASP A 33 -31.19 8.84 26.07
C ASP A 33 -31.35 10.37 26.11
N ALA A 34 -32.62 10.81 26.09
CA ALA A 34 -33.00 12.22 26.12
C ALA A 34 -32.70 12.93 27.46
N SER A 35 -32.18 12.21 28.47
CA SER A 35 -31.89 12.77 29.81
C SER A 35 -30.43 13.21 30.00
N ALA A 36 -29.53 12.86 29.09
CA ALA A 36 -28.12 13.22 29.20
C ALA A 36 -27.86 14.63 28.63
N VAL A 37 -27.51 15.59 29.49
CA VAL A 37 -26.91 16.86 29.07
C VAL A 37 -25.56 16.55 28.43
N HIS A 38 -25.53 16.39 27.12
CA HIS A 38 -24.31 16.11 26.40
C HIS A 38 -23.47 17.38 26.26
N HIS A 39 -22.38 17.48 27.04
CA HIS A 39 -21.38 18.51 26.80
C HIS A 39 -20.77 18.32 25.41
N LEU A 40 -20.70 19.41 24.62
CA LEU A 40 -20.12 19.42 23.27
C LEU A 40 -18.73 18.78 23.22
N SER A 41 -17.91 18.99 24.24
CA SER A 41 -16.58 18.39 24.37
C SER A 41 -16.63 16.86 24.48
N GLY A 42 -17.59 16.30 25.20
CA GLY A 42 -17.81 14.86 25.32
C GLY A 42 -18.32 14.24 24.02
N MET A 43 -19.28 14.91 23.37
CA MET A 43 -19.80 14.47 22.06
C MET A 43 -18.68 14.45 21.01
N TYR A 44 -17.91 15.53 20.93
CA TYR A 44 -16.80 15.62 19.99
C TYR A 44 -15.75 14.53 20.21
N LYS A 45 -15.36 14.29 21.48
CA LYS A 45 -14.42 13.22 21.83
C LYS A 45 -14.93 11.87 21.32
N ASN A 46 -16.18 11.51 21.61
CA ASN A 46 -16.74 10.22 21.23
C ASN A 46 -16.87 10.07 19.72
N TRP A 47 -17.43 11.07 19.03
CA TRP A 47 -17.57 11.03 17.57
C TRP A 47 -16.23 11.00 16.85
N PHE A 48 -15.24 11.74 17.34
CA PHE A 48 -13.90 11.72 16.78
C PHE A 48 -13.24 10.35 16.98
N LEU A 49 -13.40 9.72 18.15
CA LEU A 49 -12.88 8.37 18.41
C LEU A 49 -13.55 7.32 17.52
N ASP A 50 -14.88 7.37 17.35
CA ASP A 50 -15.61 6.47 16.46
C ASP A 50 -15.12 6.59 15.02
N TYR A 51 -15.00 7.83 14.54
CA TYR A 51 -14.47 8.10 13.20
C TYR A 51 -13.02 7.64 13.05
N ALA A 52 -12.16 7.93 14.02
CA ALA A 52 -10.74 7.55 13.99
C ALA A 52 -10.58 6.03 13.98
N SER A 53 -11.28 5.32 14.86
CA SER A 53 -11.29 3.87 14.93
C SER A 53 -11.73 3.25 13.60
N TYR A 54 -12.85 3.73 13.05
CA TYR A 54 -13.36 3.28 11.75
C TYR A 54 -12.36 3.53 10.61
N VAL A 55 -11.73 4.70 10.55
CA VAL A 55 -10.74 4.99 9.50
C VAL A 55 -9.50 4.10 9.62
N ILE A 56 -9.04 3.80 10.84
CA ILE A 56 -7.88 2.96 11.07
C ILE A 56 -8.18 1.50 10.70
N LEU A 57 -9.23 0.92 11.28
CA LEU A 57 -9.53 -0.51 11.19
C LEU A 57 -10.23 -0.89 9.88
N GLU A 58 -11.16 -0.05 9.41
CA GLU A 58 -12.10 -0.40 8.34
C GLU A 58 -11.82 0.32 7.01
N ARG A 59 -10.68 1.03 6.89
CA ARG A 59 -10.38 1.78 5.67
C ARG A 59 -8.91 1.86 5.30
N ALA A 60 -8.07 2.46 6.14
CA ALA A 60 -6.78 2.97 5.71
C ALA A 60 -5.65 1.93 5.79
N VAL A 61 -5.71 1.01 6.75
CA VAL A 61 -4.63 0.06 7.05
C VAL A 61 -4.97 -1.31 6.47
N PRO A 62 -4.02 -2.00 5.79
CA PRO A 62 -4.23 -3.37 5.34
C PRO A 62 -4.27 -4.34 6.53
N HIS A 63 -5.00 -5.44 6.39
CA HIS A 63 -4.95 -6.52 7.37
C HIS A 63 -3.66 -7.33 7.20
N ILE A 64 -3.06 -7.81 8.30
CA ILE A 64 -1.77 -8.52 8.23
C ILE A 64 -1.88 -9.88 7.54
N GLU A 65 -2.99 -10.59 7.73
CA GLU A 65 -3.18 -11.95 7.20
C GLU A 65 -3.31 -12.02 5.68
N ASP A 66 -3.94 -11.03 5.06
CA ASP A 66 -4.17 -11.01 3.60
C ASP A 66 -3.52 -9.84 2.89
N GLY A 67 -3.02 -8.83 3.61
CA GLY A 67 -2.39 -7.65 3.04
C GLY A 67 -3.35 -6.67 2.36
N LEU A 68 -4.67 -6.83 2.55
CA LEU A 68 -5.67 -6.05 1.83
C LEU A 68 -6.38 -5.05 2.74
N LYS A 69 -6.71 -3.89 2.17
CA LYS A 69 -7.70 -2.98 2.75
C LYS A 69 -9.12 -3.52 2.51
N PRO A 70 -10.13 -3.12 3.31
CA PRO A 70 -11.49 -3.63 3.16
C PRO A 70 -12.09 -3.45 1.75
N VAL A 71 -11.84 -2.31 1.09
CA VAL A 71 -12.31 -2.10 -0.30
C VAL A 71 -11.69 -3.11 -1.28
N GLN A 72 -10.39 -3.39 -1.15
CA GLN A 72 -9.67 -4.32 -2.01
C GLN A 72 -10.15 -5.76 -1.81
N ARG A 73 -10.36 -6.16 -0.56
CA ARG A 73 -10.93 -7.47 -0.20
C ARG A 73 -12.32 -7.67 -0.78
N ARG A 74 -13.20 -6.67 -0.65
CA ARG A 74 -14.58 -6.70 -1.16
C ARG A 74 -14.64 -6.70 -2.70
N ILE A 75 -13.70 -6.04 -3.37
CA ILE A 75 -13.53 -6.12 -4.83
C ILE A 75 -13.21 -7.57 -5.23
N LEU A 76 -12.17 -8.17 -4.64
CA LEU A 76 -11.76 -9.54 -4.95
C LEU A 76 -12.88 -10.55 -4.63
N HIS A 77 -13.60 -10.36 -3.52
CA HIS A 77 -14.75 -11.17 -3.17
C HIS A 77 -15.88 -11.07 -4.22
N SER A 78 -16.22 -9.86 -4.67
CA SER A 78 -17.23 -9.64 -5.71
C SER A 78 -16.81 -10.26 -7.04
N MET A 79 -15.55 -10.06 -7.44
CA MET A 79 -15.00 -10.71 -8.63
C MET A 79 -15.09 -12.23 -8.53
N LYS A 80 -14.84 -12.82 -7.36
CA LYS A 80 -14.94 -14.27 -7.16
C LYS A 80 -16.37 -14.79 -7.24
N ARG A 81 -17.36 -14.01 -6.77
CA ARG A 81 -18.79 -14.37 -6.89
C ARG A 81 -19.28 -14.34 -8.35
N MET A 82 -18.70 -13.47 -9.16
CA MET A 82 -19.05 -13.28 -10.57
C MET A 82 -18.17 -14.10 -11.54
N ASP A 83 -17.21 -14.84 -11.02
CA ASP A 83 -16.18 -15.55 -11.79
C ASP A 83 -16.79 -16.66 -12.66
N ASP A 84 -16.76 -16.46 -13.97
CA ASP A 84 -17.13 -17.42 -15.01
C ASP A 84 -15.97 -17.67 -16.01
N GLY A 85 -14.77 -17.18 -15.68
CA GLY A 85 -13.57 -17.22 -16.53
C GLY A 85 -13.50 -16.15 -17.63
N ARG A 86 -14.55 -15.34 -17.82
CA ARG A 86 -14.59 -14.29 -18.84
C ARG A 86 -14.28 -12.92 -18.23
N TYR A 87 -13.92 -11.99 -19.11
CA TYR A 87 -13.75 -10.60 -18.75
C TYR A 87 -15.09 -9.97 -18.41
N ASN A 88 -15.13 -9.26 -17.28
CA ASN A 88 -16.29 -8.54 -16.79
C ASN A 88 -16.05 -7.04 -16.90
N LYS A 89 -17.07 -6.29 -17.32
CA LYS A 89 -17.01 -4.82 -17.32
C LYS A 89 -16.71 -4.33 -15.91
N VAL A 90 -15.73 -3.44 -15.77
CA VAL A 90 -15.34 -2.89 -14.46
C VAL A 90 -16.52 -2.17 -13.80
N ALA A 91 -17.37 -1.48 -14.57
CA ALA A 91 -18.61 -0.90 -14.06
C ALA A 91 -19.53 -1.92 -13.36
N ASN A 92 -19.59 -3.17 -13.88
CA ASN A 92 -20.37 -4.24 -13.26
C ASN A 92 -19.73 -4.73 -11.96
N ILE A 93 -18.40 -4.93 -11.95
CA ILE A 93 -17.63 -5.32 -10.75
C ILE A 93 -17.81 -4.28 -9.64
N VAL A 94 -17.71 -2.99 -9.98
CA VAL A 94 -17.92 -1.88 -9.04
C VAL A 94 -19.33 -1.91 -8.47
N GLY A 95 -20.36 -2.00 -9.32
CA GLY A 95 -21.75 -2.08 -8.88
C GLY A 95 -22.04 -3.27 -7.97
N HIS A 96 -21.45 -4.44 -8.27
CA HIS A 96 -21.60 -5.63 -7.42
C HIS A 96 -20.86 -5.47 -6.08
N THR A 97 -19.72 -4.79 -6.08
CA THR A 97 -18.95 -4.51 -4.85
C THR A 97 -19.68 -3.57 -3.90
N MET A 98 -20.57 -2.70 -4.40
CA MET A 98 -21.38 -1.82 -3.56
C MET A 98 -22.34 -2.57 -2.63
N GLN A 99 -22.66 -3.85 -2.92
CA GLN A 99 -23.40 -4.72 -1.99
C GLN A 99 -22.64 -4.99 -0.68
N PHE A 100 -21.33 -4.80 -0.69
CA PHE A 100 -20.42 -5.03 0.44
C PHE A 100 -19.76 -3.74 0.93
N HIS A 101 -19.56 -2.77 0.04
CA HIS A 101 -18.84 -1.54 0.31
C HIS A 101 -19.76 -0.32 0.12
N PRO A 102 -20.39 0.19 1.19
CA PRO A 102 -21.37 1.28 1.12
C PRO A 102 -20.70 2.66 0.96
N HIS A 103 -19.84 2.80 -0.04
CA HIS A 103 -19.11 4.03 -0.38
C HIS A 103 -19.23 4.31 -1.88
N GLY A 104 -18.72 5.47 -2.30
CA GLY A 104 -18.79 5.91 -3.70
C GLY A 104 -18.13 4.92 -4.67
N ASP A 105 -18.75 4.76 -5.83
CA ASP A 105 -18.29 3.95 -6.94
C ASP A 105 -16.88 4.37 -7.41
N ALA A 106 -16.58 5.67 -7.36
CA ALA A 106 -15.27 6.21 -7.69
C ALA A 106 -14.14 5.58 -6.84
N SER A 107 -14.32 5.49 -5.52
CA SER A 107 -13.29 4.91 -4.63
C SER A 107 -13.08 3.42 -4.87
N ILE A 108 -14.14 2.68 -5.22
CA ILE A 108 -14.07 1.26 -5.57
C ILE A 108 -13.36 1.10 -6.92
N GLY A 109 -13.73 1.92 -7.92
CA GLY A 109 -13.12 1.92 -9.25
C GLY A 109 -11.62 2.21 -9.18
N ASP A 110 -11.22 3.25 -8.45
CA ASP A 110 -9.81 3.62 -8.28
C ASP A 110 -9.02 2.50 -7.57
N ALA A 111 -9.58 1.87 -6.54
CA ALA A 111 -8.96 0.74 -5.85
C ALA A 111 -8.80 -0.48 -6.76
N LEU A 112 -9.79 -0.76 -7.62
CA LEU A 112 -9.73 -1.84 -8.60
C LEU A 112 -8.67 -1.56 -9.67
N VAL A 113 -8.60 -0.33 -10.20
CA VAL A 113 -7.53 0.08 -11.13
C VAL A 113 -6.15 -0.12 -10.51
N GLN A 114 -5.95 0.32 -9.26
CA GLN A 114 -4.68 0.13 -8.55
C GLN A 114 -4.32 -1.35 -8.35
N LEU A 115 -5.30 -2.23 -8.08
CA LEU A 115 -5.05 -3.67 -8.00
C LEU A 115 -4.71 -4.27 -9.36
N GLY A 116 -5.38 -3.83 -10.43
CA GLY A 116 -5.14 -4.29 -11.80
C GLY A 116 -3.77 -3.88 -12.34
N GLN A 117 -3.31 -2.67 -12.02
CA GLN A 117 -1.98 -2.17 -12.43
C GLN A 117 -0.81 -2.93 -11.79
N LYS A 118 -1.05 -3.75 -10.76
CA LYS A 118 -0.03 -4.62 -10.16
C LYS A 118 0.20 -5.92 -10.92
N ASP A 119 -0.62 -6.21 -11.94
CA ASP A 119 -0.49 -7.35 -12.86
C ASP A 119 -0.20 -8.70 -12.17
N LEU A 120 -0.90 -8.96 -11.06
CA LEU A 120 -0.70 -10.17 -10.25
C LEU A 120 -2.01 -10.91 -10.03
N LEU A 121 -3.01 -10.23 -9.46
CA LEU A 121 -4.26 -10.85 -9.04
C LEU A 121 -5.40 -10.69 -10.07
N ILE A 122 -5.27 -9.74 -10.97
CA ILE A 122 -6.33 -9.29 -11.87
C ILE A 122 -5.77 -9.21 -13.29
N ASP A 123 -6.35 -9.98 -14.20
CA ASP A 123 -6.10 -9.82 -15.63
C ASP A 123 -6.92 -8.61 -16.11
N THR A 124 -6.29 -7.72 -16.88
CA THR A 124 -6.89 -6.46 -17.31
C THR A 124 -7.03 -6.38 -18.83
N GLN A 125 -8.12 -5.77 -19.31
CA GLN A 125 -8.35 -5.48 -20.73
C GLN A 125 -8.84 -4.04 -20.93
N GLY A 126 -8.28 -3.37 -21.94
CA GLY A 126 -8.52 -1.94 -22.23
C GLY A 126 -7.42 -1.04 -21.66
N ASN A 127 -7.68 0.28 -21.57
CA ASN A 127 -6.72 1.24 -21.03
C ASN A 127 -6.87 1.39 -19.50
N TRP A 128 -5.98 0.76 -18.75
CA TRP A 128 -5.94 0.79 -17.28
C TRP A 128 -5.03 1.89 -16.71
N GLY A 129 -4.63 2.85 -17.54
CA GLY A 129 -3.67 3.88 -17.17
C GLY A 129 -2.24 3.35 -17.19
N ASN A 130 -1.29 4.21 -16.83
CA ASN A 130 0.12 3.87 -16.87
C ASN A 130 0.84 4.49 -15.66
N ILE A 131 1.44 3.65 -14.83
CA ILE A 131 2.15 4.07 -13.61
C ILE A 131 3.40 4.90 -13.90
N LEU A 132 3.97 4.76 -15.11
CA LEU A 132 5.19 5.45 -15.53
C LEU A 132 4.88 6.86 -16.03
N THR A 133 3.81 7.06 -16.82
CA THR A 133 3.41 8.38 -17.30
C THR A 133 2.52 9.13 -16.30
N GLY A 134 1.77 8.41 -15.48
CA GLY A 134 0.72 8.96 -14.62
C GLY A 134 -0.64 9.08 -15.32
N ASP A 135 -0.78 8.52 -16.51
CA ASP A 135 -2.05 8.53 -17.24
C ASP A 135 -3.12 7.75 -16.47
N ARG A 136 -4.31 8.36 -16.39
CA ARG A 136 -5.46 7.74 -15.73
C ARG A 136 -6.03 6.62 -16.58
N ALA A 137 -6.61 5.62 -15.91
CA ALA A 137 -7.42 4.61 -16.57
C ALA A 137 -8.62 5.25 -17.29
N ALA A 138 -9.06 4.58 -18.35
CA ALA A 138 -10.33 4.91 -18.97
C ALA A 138 -11.49 4.63 -18.00
N ALA A 139 -12.64 5.28 -18.23
CA ALA A 139 -13.80 5.11 -17.37
C ALA A 139 -14.22 3.63 -17.24
N PRO A 140 -14.74 3.18 -16.08
CA PRO A 140 -15.12 1.78 -15.79
C PRO A 140 -15.97 1.05 -16.84
N ARG A 141 -16.70 1.79 -17.68
CA ARG A 141 -17.52 1.24 -18.78
C ARG A 141 -16.70 0.77 -19.99
N TYR A 142 -15.47 1.24 -20.14
CA TYR A 142 -14.59 0.94 -21.29
C TYR A 142 -13.51 -0.11 -20.99
N ILE A 143 -13.28 -0.42 -19.71
CA ILE A 143 -12.30 -1.42 -19.28
C ILE A 143 -12.97 -2.65 -18.70
N GLU A 144 -12.27 -3.77 -18.80
CA GLU A 144 -12.73 -5.07 -18.33
C GLU A 144 -11.65 -5.77 -17.50
N ALA A 145 -12.06 -6.59 -16.55
CA ALA A 145 -11.19 -7.37 -15.69
C ALA A 145 -11.75 -8.75 -15.37
N ARG A 146 -10.85 -9.66 -15.00
CA ARG A 146 -11.18 -10.94 -14.36
C ARG A 146 -10.09 -11.30 -13.37
N LEU A 147 -10.34 -12.29 -12.51
CA LEU A 147 -9.30 -12.83 -11.64
C LEU A 147 -8.27 -13.57 -12.48
N SER A 148 -6.98 -13.40 -12.17
CA SER A 148 -5.92 -14.19 -12.78
C SER A 148 -6.02 -15.65 -12.32
N LYS A 149 -5.47 -16.58 -13.11
CA LYS A 149 -5.39 -18.00 -12.69
C LYS A 149 -4.67 -18.15 -11.34
N PHE A 150 -3.61 -17.37 -11.15
CA PHE A 150 -2.85 -17.31 -9.91
C PHE A 150 -3.73 -16.88 -8.74
N ALA A 151 -4.55 -15.83 -8.89
CA ALA A 151 -5.46 -15.40 -7.82
C ALA A 151 -6.48 -16.46 -7.44
N LEU A 152 -7.07 -17.14 -8.43
CA LEU A 152 -8.05 -18.20 -8.21
C LEU A 152 -7.49 -19.35 -7.35
N GLU A 153 -6.22 -19.69 -7.56
CA GLU A 153 -5.54 -20.76 -6.83
C GLU A 153 -5.02 -20.32 -5.45
N THR A 154 -4.63 -19.04 -5.29
CA THR A 154 -3.87 -18.58 -4.12
C THR A 154 -4.62 -17.72 -3.13
N VAL A 155 -5.71 -17.05 -3.54
CA VAL A 155 -6.39 -16.05 -2.69
C VAL A 155 -7.63 -16.63 -2.00
N PHE A 156 -8.28 -17.63 -2.58
CA PHE A 156 -9.61 -18.08 -2.15
C PHE A 156 -9.61 -19.51 -1.62
N ASN A 157 -10.29 -19.75 -0.51
CA ASN A 157 -10.61 -21.09 -0.01
C ASN A 157 -11.86 -21.05 0.90
N PRO A 158 -13.05 -21.40 0.39
CA PRO A 158 -14.29 -21.31 1.16
C PRO A 158 -14.31 -22.13 2.46
N LYS A 159 -13.50 -23.20 2.56
CA LYS A 159 -13.44 -24.07 3.74
C LYS A 159 -12.69 -23.45 4.91
N THR A 160 -11.77 -22.53 4.65
CA THR A 160 -10.94 -21.88 5.67
C THR A 160 -11.25 -20.38 5.80
N THR A 161 -12.10 -19.83 4.93
CA THR A 161 -12.54 -18.44 5.03
C THR A 161 -13.51 -18.29 6.20
N GLU A 162 -13.19 -17.36 7.11
CA GLU A 162 -14.12 -16.87 8.11
C GLU A 162 -15.03 -15.81 7.50
N TRP A 163 -16.32 -15.90 7.82
CA TRP A 163 -17.36 -15.09 7.20
C TRP A 163 -18.05 -14.22 8.24
N GLN A 164 -18.30 -12.96 7.85
CA GLN A 164 -19.16 -12.04 8.56
C GLN A 164 -20.35 -11.64 7.68
N LEU A 165 -21.36 -11.00 8.27
CA LEU A 165 -22.46 -10.42 7.50
C LEU A 165 -22.01 -9.11 6.84
N SER A 166 -22.58 -8.80 5.67
CA SER A 166 -22.45 -7.49 5.03
C SER A 166 -23.05 -6.40 5.91
N TYR A 167 -22.73 -5.14 5.61
CA TYR A 167 -23.21 -3.97 6.36
C TYR A 167 -24.74 -3.87 6.47
N ASP A 168 -25.48 -4.45 5.50
CA ASP A 168 -26.95 -4.49 5.48
C ASP A 168 -27.54 -5.83 5.94
N GLY A 169 -26.69 -6.78 6.37
CA GLY A 169 -27.09 -8.10 6.86
C GLY A 169 -27.58 -9.07 5.78
N ARG A 170 -27.57 -8.70 4.49
CA ARG A 170 -28.17 -9.52 3.42
C ARG A 170 -27.23 -10.55 2.82
N ASN A 171 -25.93 -10.29 2.84
CA ASN A 171 -24.92 -11.16 2.27
C ASN A 171 -23.89 -11.57 3.33
N LYS A 172 -23.04 -12.55 2.99
CA LYS A 172 -21.83 -12.85 3.75
C LYS A 172 -20.61 -12.32 3.00
N GLU A 173 -19.65 -11.78 3.72
CA GLU A 173 -18.35 -11.35 3.20
C GLU A 173 -17.21 -11.94 4.05
N PRO A 174 -16.01 -12.15 3.47
CA PRO A 174 -14.86 -12.64 4.22
C PRO A 174 -14.36 -11.58 5.21
N ILE A 175 -14.00 -11.99 6.42
CA ILE A 175 -13.25 -11.13 7.36
C ILE A 175 -11.86 -10.87 6.77
N THR A 176 -11.16 -11.95 6.41
CA THR A 176 -9.91 -11.98 5.65
C THR A 176 -9.98 -13.01 4.53
N LEU A 177 -9.18 -12.82 3.48
CA LEU A 177 -9.00 -13.84 2.44
C LEU A 177 -7.86 -14.79 2.85
N PRO A 178 -8.01 -16.12 2.68
CA PRO A 178 -6.98 -17.10 3.06
C PRO A 178 -5.86 -17.14 2.01
N VAL A 179 -5.11 -16.04 1.91
CA VAL A 179 -4.04 -15.88 0.91
C VAL A 179 -2.86 -16.79 1.25
N LYS A 180 -2.46 -17.62 0.29
CA LYS A 180 -1.44 -18.68 0.48
C LYS A 180 0.00 -18.19 0.38
N PHE A 181 0.21 -16.89 0.17
CA PHE A 181 1.52 -16.28 0.01
C PHE A 181 1.50 -14.87 0.63
N PRO A 182 2.67 -14.30 0.98
CA PRO A 182 2.77 -13.02 1.67
C PRO A 182 2.48 -11.82 0.74
N LEU A 183 1.19 -11.65 0.40
CA LEU A 183 0.69 -10.64 -0.53
C LEU A 183 1.02 -9.22 -0.09
N LEU A 184 0.96 -8.95 1.22
CA LEU A 184 1.28 -7.63 1.78
C LEU A 184 2.69 -7.16 1.39
N LEU A 185 3.68 -8.04 1.51
CA LEU A 185 5.06 -7.73 1.15
C LEU A 185 5.25 -7.69 -0.37
N ALA A 186 4.65 -8.64 -1.09
CA ALA A 186 4.76 -8.70 -2.55
C ALA A 186 4.21 -7.43 -3.23
N GLN A 187 3.10 -6.90 -2.72
CA GLN A 187 2.42 -5.77 -3.34
C GLN A 187 2.70 -4.42 -2.70
N GLY A 188 3.22 -4.41 -1.47
CA GLY A 188 3.27 -3.23 -0.62
C GLY A 188 1.89 -2.68 -0.28
N ALA A 189 1.88 -1.69 0.61
CA ALA A 189 0.68 -0.97 0.99
C ALA A 189 1.02 0.43 1.49
N GLU A 190 0.22 1.42 1.12
CA GLU A 190 0.32 2.78 1.66
C GLU A 190 -1.04 3.22 2.17
N GLY A 191 -1.10 3.75 3.39
CA GLY A 191 -2.33 4.16 4.04
C GLY A 191 -2.08 5.29 5.02
N ILE A 192 -2.89 6.34 4.92
CA ILE A 192 -2.92 7.44 5.89
C ILE A 192 -4.22 7.32 6.65
N ALA A 193 -4.12 7.12 7.96
CA ALA A 193 -5.26 7.06 8.86
C ALA A 193 -5.29 8.28 9.79
N VAL A 194 -6.12 8.24 10.83
CA VAL A 194 -6.16 9.32 11.83
C VAL A 194 -5.00 9.13 12.81
N GLY A 195 -4.04 10.07 12.81
CA GLY A 195 -2.91 10.07 13.75
C GLY A 195 -1.77 9.09 13.42
N LEU A 196 -1.89 8.29 12.36
CA LEU A 196 -0.86 7.36 11.90
C LEU A 196 -0.80 7.25 10.38
N SER A 197 0.35 6.84 9.87
CA SER A 197 0.54 6.42 8.49
C SER A 197 1.26 5.08 8.46
N SER A 198 0.94 4.27 7.45
CA SER A 198 1.59 3.00 7.16
C SER A 198 2.10 3.02 5.74
N LYS A 199 3.37 2.65 5.56
CA LYS A 199 3.99 2.50 4.25
C LYS A 199 4.87 1.25 4.24
N ILE A 200 4.40 0.25 3.52
CA ILE A 200 5.05 -1.03 3.29
C ILE A 200 5.45 -1.04 1.82
N LEU A 201 6.73 -1.25 1.55
CA LEU A 201 7.27 -1.24 0.20
C LEU A 201 7.11 -2.62 -0.46
N PRO A 202 6.88 -2.69 -1.78
CA PRO A 202 6.81 -3.96 -2.49
C PRO A 202 8.17 -4.67 -2.51
N HIS A 203 8.12 -5.99 -2.62
CA HIS A 203 9.27 -6.89 -2.66
C HIS A 203 9.08 -7.94 -3.73
N ASN A 204 10.18 -8.53 -4.20
CA ASN A 204 10.12 -9.61 -5.18
C ASN A 204 9.51 -10.88 -4.56
N LEU A 205 8.57 -11.51 -5.25
CA LEU A 205 7.90 -12.71 -4.74
C LEU A 205 8.87 -13.86 -4.47
N ASN A 206 9.88 -14.05 -5.33
CA ASN A 206 10.84 -15.14 -5.16
C ASN A 206 11.74 -14.88 -3.94
N ASP A 207 12.23 -13.64 -3.77
CA ASP A 207 13.05 -13.26 -2.62
C ASP A 207 12.26 -13.41 -1.31
N ILE A 208 10.96 -13.09 -1.30
CA ILE A 208 10.14 -13.32 -0.12
C ILE A 208 10.03 -14.83 0.20
N CYS A 209 9.82 -15.68 -0.81
CA CYS A 209 9.76 -17.13 -0.61
C CYS A 209 11.08 -17.68 -0.06
N ASP A 210 12.22 -17.24 -0.63
CA ASP A 210 13.55 -17.65 -0.16
C ASP A 210 13.82 -17.16 1.26
N ALA A 211 13.45 -15.92 1.58
CA ALA A 211 13.54 -15.36 2.93
C ALA A 211 12.66 -16.13 3.93
N ALA A 212 11.43 -16.49 3.54
CA ALA A 212 10.54 -17.27 4.39
C ALA A 212 11.11 -18.66 4.70
N ILE A 213 11.71 -19.33 3.72
CA ILE A 213 12.38 -20.63 3.91
C ILE A 213 13.55 -20.49 4.89
N LYS A 214 14.41 -19.48 4.71
CA LYS A 214 15.55 -19.20 5.60
C LYS A 214 15.09 -18.90 7.02
N TYR A 215 14.07 -18.06 7.19
CA TYR A 215 13.48 -17.74 8.49
C TYR A 215 13.00 -19.00 9.22
N LEU A 216 12.28 -19.89 8.52
CA LEU A 216 11.81 -21.16 9.10
C LEU A 216 12.95 -22.11 9.51
N ARG A 217 14.12 -21.99 8.87
CA ARG A 217 15.31 -22.76 9.21
C ARG A 217 16.20 -22.10 10.27
N GLY A 218 15.85 -20.88 10.71
CA GLY A 218 16.68 -20.08 11.60
C GLY A 218 17.97 -19.56 10.95
N GLU A 219 17.99 -19.46 9.61
CA GLU A 219 19.11 -18.91 8.84
C GLU A 219 18.99 -17.38 8.69
N GLU A 220 20.11 -16.69 8.62
CA GLU A 220 20.12 -15.26 8.31
C GLU A 220 19.66 -15.00 6.86
N PHE A 221 18.86 -13.95 6.67
CA PHE A 221 18.39 -13.52 5.36
C PHE A 221 18.38 -12.01 5.28
N ASN A 222 18.51 -11.51 4.05
CA ASN A 222 18.30 -10.11 3.72
C ASN A 222 17.11 -10.04 2.77
N LEU A 223 16.19 -9.12 3.03
CA LEU A 223 15.02 -8.89 2.19
C LEU A 223 14.92 -7.38 1.94
N TYR A 224 15.05 -6.98 0.67
CA TYR A 224 15.03 -5.57 0.29
C TYR A 224 13.88 -5.28 -0.70
N PRO A 225 13.34 -4.05 -0.70
CA PRO A 225 12.27 -3.67 -1.60
C PRO A 225 12.65 -3.84 -3.07
N ASP A 226 11.69 -4.27 -3.87
CA ASP A 226 11.80 -4.39 -5.32
C ASP A 226 10.61 -3.66 -5.96
N PHE A 227 10.91 -2.73 -6.87
CA PHE A 227 9.92 -1.80 -7.38
C PHE A 227 9.54 -2.11 -8.83
N PRO A 228 8.24 -2.08 -9.17
CA PRO A 228 7.80 -2.33 -10.55
C PRO A 228 8.28 -1.25 -11.54
N THR A 229 8.73 -0.10 -11.05
CA THR A 229 9.29 0.98 -11.86
C THR A 229 10.79 0.80 -12.16
N GLY A 230 11.41 -0.27 -11.64
CA GLY A 230 12.86 -0.47 -11.67
C GLY A 230 13.59 0.57 -10.82
N GLY A 231 14.75 1.00 -11.30
CA GLY A 231 15.65 1.94 -10.66
C GLY A 231 16.73 1.26 -9.86
N SER A 232 17.43 2.07 -9.05
CA SER A 232 18.41 1.57 -8.08
C SER A 232 18.06 2.07 -6.68
N ILE A 233 18.36 1.25 -5.68
CA ILE A 233 18.09 1.54 -4.28
C ILE A 233 19.37 1.64 -3.47
N ASP A 234 19.40 2.56 -2.51
CA ASP A 234 20.39 2.60 -1.43
C ASP A 234 19.68 2.22 -0.13
N ALA A 235 19.87 0.97 0.28
CA ALA A 235 19.28 0.35 1.45
C ALA A 235 20.14 0.46 2.72
N SER A 236 21.27 1.19 2.68
CA SER A 236 22.21 1.30 3.82
C SER A 236 21.56 1.84 5.11
N LYS A 237 20.48 2.60 4.99
CA LYS A 237 19.70 3.16 6.11
C LYS A 237 18.27 2.62 6.17
N TYR A 238 17.96 1.53 5.47
CA TYR A 238 16.59 1.04 5.35
C TYR A 238 16.02 0.55 6.69
N ASN A 239 16.88 0.05 7.59
CA ASN A 239 16.51 -0.43 8.92
C ASN A 239 15.36 -1.47 8.87
N ASP A 240 15.39 -2.35 7.87
CA ASP A 240 14.38 -3.39 7.60
C ASP A 240 12.93 -2.86 7.60
N GLY A 241 12.75 -1.61 7.14
CA GLY A 241 11.43 -0.96 7.08
C GLY A 241 10.90 -0.47 8.42
N GLN A 242 11.67 -0.58 9.51
CA GLN A 242 11.30 -0.04 10.82
C GLN A 242 11.23 1.49 10.80
N ARG A 243 10.49 2.04 11.77
CA ARG A 243 10.33 3.50 11.93
C ARG A 243 11.69 4.19 12.03
N GLY A 244 11.89 5.22 11.20
CA GLY A 244 13.16 5.97 11.11
C GLY A 244 14.10 5.47 10.02
N GLY A 245 13.80 4.32 9.38
CA GLY A 245 14.48 3.86 8.19
C GLY A 245 14.30 4.81 7.00
N VAL A 246 15.33 4.91 6.17
CA VAL A 246 15.36 5.72 4.95
C VAL A 246 15.84 4.86 3.79
N LEU A 247 15.04 4.80 2.74
CA LEU A 247 15.42 4.20 1.46
C LEU A 247 15.52 5.29 0.40
N LYS A 248 16.64 5.36 -0.32
CA LYS A 248 16.74 6.23 -1.49
C LYS A 248 16.50 5.40 -2.73
N VAL A 249 15.63 5.89 -3.61
CA VAL A 249 15.34 5.29 -4.91
C VAL A 249 15.79 6.26 -5.99
N ARG A 250 16.57 5.77 -6.96
CA ARG A 250 17.17 6.59 -8.02
C ARG A 250 16.71 6.12 -9.39
N ALA A 251 16.50 7.08 -10.26
CA ALA A 251 16.33 6.86 -11.69
C ALA A 251 17.57 6.22 -12.29
N LYS A 252 17.41 5.44 -13.35
CA LYS A 252 18.54 4.92 -14.14
C LYS A 252 18.82 5.87 -15.30
N VAL A 253 20.01 6.47 -15.27
CA VAL A 253 20.47 7.41 -16.30
C VAL A 253 21.58 6.75 -17.11
N GLU A 254 21.39 6.69 -18.41
CA GLU A 254 22.33 6.11 -19.37
C GLU A 254 22.85 7.20 -20.32
N LYS A 255 24.06 6.99 -20.87
CA LYS A 255 24.62 7.86 -21.90
C LYS A 255 24.32 7.27 -23.26
N LEU A 256 23.47 7.93 -24.05
CA LEU A 256 23.25 7.53 -25.44
C LEU A 256 24.43 7.97 -26.31
N ASP A 257 24.92 9.19 -26.10
CA ASP A 257 26.11 9.74 -26.72
C ASP A 257 26.75 10.82 -25.82
N ASN A 258 27.83 11.46 -26.28
CA ASN A 258 28.54 12.49 -25.49
C ASN A 258 27.72 13.76 -25.19
N LYS A 259 26.59 13.97 -25.88
CA LYS A 259 25.72 15.14 -25.82
C LYS A 259 24.28 14.78 -25.39
N THR A 260 23.94 13.50 -25.27
CA THR A 260 22.59 13.04 -24.97
C THR A 260 22.59 12.03 -23.83
N LEU A 261 21.88 12.34 -22.75
CA LEU A 261 21.56 11.41 -21.67
C LEU A 261 20.14 10.88 -21.84
N VAL A 262 19.89 9.66 -21.41
CA VAL A 262 18.57 9.03 -21.45
C VAL A 262 18.23 8.48 -20.08
N ILE A 263 17.04 8.80 -19.60
CA ILE A 263 16.47 8.20 -18.39
C ILE A 263 15.59 7.02 -18.81
N ARG A 264 15.94 5.82 -18.33
CA ARG A 264 15.27 4.55 -18.68
C ARG A 264 14.34 4.01 -17.62
N GLU A 265 14.47 4.47 -16.38
CA GLU A 265 13.69 4.03 -15.24
C GLU A 265 13.43 5.23 -14.32
N VAL A 266 12.22 5.33 -13.78
CA VAL A 266 11.83 6.41 -12.85
C VAL A 266 11.85 5.91 -11.40
N PRO A 267 12.12 6.78 -10.42
CA PRO A 267 12.01 6.40 -9.02
C PRO A 267 10.59 5.97 -8.65
N TYR A 268 10.46 5.01 -7.73
CA TYR A 268 9.16 4.60 -7.20
C TYR A 268 8.38 5.81 -6.66
N THR A 269 7.07 5.85 -6.95
CA THR A 269 6.13 6.96 -6.72
C THR A 269 6.28 8.20 -7.62
N LYS A 270 7.24 8.22 -8.55
CA LYS A 270 7.40 9.29 -9.54
C LYS A 270 6.97 8.83 -10.92
N THR A 271 6.51 9.79 -11.71
CA THR A 271 6.17 9.61 -13.13
C THR A 271 7.18 10.33 -14.01
N ALA A 272 7.26 9.94 -15.29
CA ALA A 272 8.07 10.58 -16.31
C ALA A 272 7.79 12.08 -16.38
N SER A 273 6.51 12.48 -16.40
CA SER A 273 6.11 13.88 -16.40
C SER A 273 6.55 14.63 -15.14
N SER A 274 6.44 14.01 -13.95
CA SER A 274 6.89 14.64 -12.69
C SER A 274 8.41 14.82 -12.65
N LEU A 275 9.15 13.87 -13.23
CA LEU A 275 10.61 13.93 -13.32
C LEU A 275 11.05 14.98 -14.34
N GLN A 276 10.39 15.05 -15.49
CA GLN A 276 10.59 16.09 -16.50
C GLN A 276 10.35 17.49 -15.92
N GLU A 277 9.30 17.67 -15.13
CA GLU A 277 9.02 18.94 -14.46
C GLU A 277 10.12 19.30 -13.45
N SER A 278 10.60 18.32 -12.66
CA SER A 278 11.73 18.52 -11.72
C SER A 278 13.00 18.96 -12.45
N ILE A 279 13.34 18.29 -13.55
CA ILE A 279 14.51 18.62 -14.39
C ILE A 279 14.37 20.02 -14.99
N THR A 280 13.20 20.35 -15.54
CA THR A 280 12.94 21.66 -16.15
C THR A 280 13.11 22.78 -15.14
N LYS A 281 12.57 22.63 -13.92
CA LYS A 281 12.76 23.59 -12.82
C LYS A 281 14.24 23.73 -12.42
N ALA A 282 15.02 22.65 -12.44
CA ALA A 282 16.45 22.72 -12.15
C ALA A 282 17.25 23.42 -13.26
N VAL A 283 16.83 23.30 -14.53
CA VAL A 283 17.39 24.05 -15.66
C VAL A 283 17.08 25.55 -15.53
N GLU A 284 15.83 25.91 -15.23
CA GLU A 284 15.41 27.31 -15.03
C GLU A 284 16.18 28.00 -13.89
N LYS A 285 16.49 27.25 -12.82
CA LYS A 285 17.32 27.72 -11.70
C LYS A 285 18.82 27.78 -12.02
N GLY A 286 19.23 27.43 -13.25
CA GLY A 286 20.62 27.41 -13.68
C GLY A 286 21.47 26.30 -13.03
N LYS A 287 20.84 25.30 -12.40
CA LYS A 287 21.53 24.15 -11.78
C LYS A 287 22.00 23.13 -12.80
N LEU A 288 21.27 23.03 -13.92
CA LEU A 288 21.55 22.11 -15.02
C LEU A 288 21.73 22.86 -16.34
N LYS A 289 22.67 22.40 -17.18
CA LYS A 289 22.93 22.94 -18.53
C LYS A 289 22.39 21.99 -19.59
N ILE A 290 21.07 21.95 -19.72
CA ILE A 290 20.35 21.10 -20.68
C ILE A 290 19.68 22.03 -21.70
N ARG A 291 19.91 21.76 -22.98
CA ARG A 291 19.33 22.52 -24.11
C ARG A 291 17.87 22.16 -24.35
N ARG A 292 17.54 20.87 -24.28
CA ARG A 292 16.19 20.36 -24.58
C ARG A 292 15.94 19.08 -23.79
N VAL A 293 14.70 18.91 -23.31
CA VAL A 293 14.18 17.70 -22.69
C VAL A 293 13.06 17.17 -23.58
N GLU A 294 13.15 15.92 -23.99
CA GLU A 294 12.15 15.23 -24.81
C GLU A 294 11.64 14.01 -24.05
N ASP A 295 10.33 13.94 -23.81
CA ASP A 295 9.68 12.77 -23.23
C ASP A 295 9.10 11.91 -24.35
N MET A 296 9.68 10.71 -24.51
CA MET A 296 9.32 9.69 -25.48
C MET A 296 8.74 8.45 -24.77
N THR A 297 8.33 8.59 -23.50
CA THR A 297 7.82 7.50 -22.68
C THR A 297 6.52 6.93 -23.26
N ALA A 298 6.48 5.61 -23.37
CA ALA A 298 5.29 4.86 -23.79
C ALA A 298 5.09 3.64 -22.87
N SER A 299 5.32 2.42 -23.39
CA SER A 299 5.39 1.20 -22.58
C SER A 299 6.63 1.17 -21.68
N GLU A 300 7.71 1.81 -22.13
CA GLU A 300 8.96 1.96 -21.40
C GLU A 300 9.28 3.44 -21.20
N VAL A 301 9.99 3.76 -20.12
CA VAL A 301 10.44 5.14 -19.85
C VAL A 301 11.56 5.50 -20.81
N GLU A 302 11.40 6.64 -21.48
CA GLU A 302 12.46 7.23 -22.29
C GLU A 302 12.38 8.76 -22.23
N ILE A 303 13.21 9.36 -21.38
CA ILE A 303 13.36 10.82 -21.31
C ILE A 303 14.75 11.18 -21.82
N GLN A 304 14.81 11.84 -22.96
CA GLN A 304 16.07 12.28 -23.58
C GLN A 304 16.43 13.69 -23.13
N LEU A 305 17.67 13.86 -22.67
CA LEU A 305 18.22 15.12 -22.21
C LEU A 305 19.36 15.53 -23.14
N HIS A 306 19.11 16.52 -23.99
CA HIS A 306 20.12 17.06 -24.89
C HIS A 306 20.93 18.14 -24.17
N LEU A 307 22.21 17.87 -23.95
CA LEU A 307 23.12 18.73 -23.20
C LEU A 307 23.52 19.97 -24.00
N THR A 308 23.77 21.09 -23.31
CA THR A 308 24.37 22.27 -23.93
C THR A 308 25.81 21.95 -24.39
N PRO A 309 26.25 22.38 -25.59
CA PRO A 309 27.62 22.15 -26.05
C PRO A 309 28.69 22.54 -25.02
N GLY A 310 29.70 21.69 -24.85
CA GLY A 310 30.78 21.89 -23.86
C GLY A 310 30.45 21.42 -22.44
N THR A 311 29.25 20.87 -22.20
CA THR A 311 28.86 20.29 -20.91
C THR A 311 29.35 18.83 -20.82
N SER A 312 29.93 18.45 -19.68
CA SER A 312 30.32 17.06 -19.41
C SER A 312 29.09 16.23 -19.04
N SER A 313 28.93 15.07 -19.70
CA SER A 313 27.86 14.12 -19.41
C SER A 313 27.95 13.57 -17.98
N ASP A 314 29.13 13.16 -17.52
CA ASP A 314 29.37 12.67 -16.15
C ASP A 314 28.96 13.69 -15.08
N LYS A 315 29.47 14.91 -15.18
CA LYS A 315 29.11 15.98 -14.23
C LYS A 315 27.62 16.30 -14.25
N THR A 316 26.96 16.09 -15.38
CA THR A 316 25.52 16.31 -15.50
C THR A 316 24.73 15.19 -14.84
N ILE A 317 25.17 13.93 -14.92
CA ILE A 317 24.56 12.81 -14.20
C ILE A 317 24.60 13.06 -12.68
N ASP A 318 25.75 13.47 -12.15
CA ASP A 318 25.87 13.82 -10.73
C ASP A 318 24.95 14.98 -10.34
N ALA A 319 24.89 16.01 -11.19
CA ALA A 319 24.03 17.16 -10.97
C ALA A 319 22.54 16.80 -11.03
N LEU A 320 22.14 15.90 -11.93
CA LEU A 320 20.76 15.37 -11.99
C LEU A 320 20.40 14.74 -10.65
N TYR A 321 21.21 13.79 -10.17
CA TYR A 321 20.97 13.14 -8.89
C TYR A 321 20.97 14.07 -7.66
N ALA A 322 21.63 15.23 -7.75
CA ALA A 322 21.71 16.20 -6.66
C ALA A 322 20.55 17.21 -6.66
N PHE A 323 20.01 17.55 -7.84
CA PHE A 323 19.11 18.70 -7.99
C PHE A 323 17.70 18.36 -8.48
N THR A 324 17.43 17.10 -8.84
CA THR A 324 16.13 16.66 -9.38
C THR A 324 15.58 15.46 -8.66
#